data_AF-A0A661CEG5-F1
#
_entry.id   AF-A0A661CEG5-F1
#
_cell.length_a   1.000
_cell.length_b   1.000
_cell.length_c   1.000
_cell.angle_alpha   90.00
_cell.angle_beta   90.00
_cell.angle_gamma   90.00
#
_symmetry.space_group_name_H-M   'P 1'
#
loop_
_entity.id
_entity.type
_entity.pdbx_description
1 polymer ?
#
loop_
_entity_poly.entity_id
_entity_poly.type
_entity_poly.pdbx_seq_one_letter_code
_entity_poly.pdbx_strand_id
1 'polypeptide(L)'
;MNKLLQLTATSLLVSGTSLSLPLPAEPIVPPFVMADTAAAPSPLAGLFDNTESADNTNSQTNTASEPEKPLRFTLQHRFNGGTPVAKEMLEIPFNQFKNNPLVFLQVLKDNFSKHLKNQRKPLTIDTELEWVLPADVAQFWGQLPNVSINTRVDSNGAGNSDLVFPPYRREVPEIEGGGLIDWKGLTGQFTFTDQFDNLTAALNIAGFRVEGPDNFTASLGKSTFSGAFDANFETTQLALNLPTFEMREQDNQFNVQALVLDFNSNKTSEGLELGRTTFKIGHLDFSEASSTFRLDGLAMTTAGEEQQGVINYTLQTQVGRLLLPKELTMAEPLEIDFVGNIDLRSLDAEALLALQTTAQQMQKQPDNSMMGMMLLAQIIELIPKFLAKSPEIAITQLSVNTPKGNFQSNASVSLDPTKVKGLGRAALLSALQAQAEISIGKNLL
;
A
#
# COMPACT_ATOMS: atom_id res chain seq x y z
N MET A 1 0.50 -17.66 14.60
CA MET A 1 0.85 -16.48 13.78
C MET A 1 -0.02 -15.29 14.20
N ASN A 2 0.56 -14.10 14.40
CA ASN A 2 -0.16 -12.92 14.90
C ASN A 2 -1.20 -12.41 13.88
N LYS A 3 -2.43 -12.08 14.33
CA LYS A 3 -3.50 -11.45 13.51
C LYS A 3 -2.99 -10.22 12.75
N LEU A 4 -2.02 -9.50 13.33
CA LEU A 4 -1.42 -8.32 12.72
C LEU A 4 -0.63 -8.62 11.45
N LEU A 5 0.05 -9.77 11.36
CA LEU A 5 0.86 -10.15 10.19
C LEU A 5 -0.01 -10.58 9.00
N GLN A 6 -1.13 -11.27 9.26
CA GLN A 6 -2.17 -11.49 8.25
C GLN A 6 -2.80 -10.17 7.80
N LEU A 7 -3.02 -9.23 8.73
CA LEU A 7 -3.48 -7.87 8.41
C LEU A 7 -2.44 -7.08 7.60
N THR A 8 -1.14 -7.26 7.81
CA THR A 8 -0.08 -6.54 7.06
C THR A 8 0.06 -7.06 5.63
N ALA A 9 0.02 -8.38 5.42
CA ALA A 9 0.02 -8.97 4.07
C ALA A 9 -1.27 -8.62 3.31
N THR A 10 -2.42 -8.63 3.99
CA THR A 10 -3.71 -8.20 3.42
C THR A 10 -3.72 -6.69 3.18
N SER A 11 -3.15 -5.89 4.08
CA SER A 11 -3.04 -4.43 3.95
C SER A 11 -2.12 -4.02 2.81
N LEU A 12 -0.99 -4.69 2.59
CA LEU A 12 -0.12 -4.44 1.43
C LEU A 12 -0.83 -4.71 0.10
N LEU A 13 -1.62 -5.78 0.03
CA LEU A 13 -2.44 -6.12 -1.14
C LEU A 13 -3.62 -5.13 -1.34
N VAL A 14 -4.24 -4.68 -0.26
CA VAL A 14 -5.37 -3.72 -0.29
C VAL A 14 -4.91 -2.29 -0.53
N SER A 15 -3.72 -1.91 -0.05
CA SER A 15 -3.15 -0.57 -0.24
C SER A 15 -2.66 -0.35 -1.67
N GLY A 16 -2.11 -1.38 -2.32
CA GLY A 16 -1.72 -1.31 -3.73
C GLY A 16 -2.92 -1.14 -4.67
N THR A 17 -4.09 -1.68 -4.29
CA THR A 17 -5.33 -1.57 -5.07
C THR A 17 -6.07 -0.26 -4.82
N SER A 18 -6.08 0.25 -3.58
CA SER A 18 -6.74 1.51 -3.20
C SER A 18 -6.11 2.76 -3.83
N LEU A 19 -4.83 2.71 -4.20
CA LEU A 19 -4.13 3.83 -4.86
C LEU A 19 -4.51 4.03 -6.34
N SER A 20 -5.21 3.08 -6.97
CA SER A 20 -5.41 3.04 -8.43
C SER A 20 -6.87 3.15 -8.89
N LEU A 21 -7.83 3.09 -7.98
CA LEU A 21 -9.25 3.19 -8.28
C LEU A 21 -9.81 4.44 -7.61
N PRO A 22 -10.60 5.27 -8.31
CA PRO A 22 -11.26 6.43 -7.71
C PRO A 22 -12.26 6.07 -6.58
N LEU A 23 -12.53 4.77 -6.34
CA LEU A 23 -13.41 4.29 -5.27
C LEU A 23 -12.99 2.87 -4.85
N PRO A 24 -12.75 2.62 -3.56
CA PRO A 24 -13.13 1.35 -2.96
C PRO A 24 -14.23 1.59 -1.91
N ALA A 25 -15.35 0.89 -2.08
CA ALA A 25 -16.11 0.45 -0.91
C ALA A 25 -15.19 -0.49 -0.12
N GLU A 26 -15.12 -0.32 1.21
CA GLU A 26 -14.35 -1.20 2.07
C GLU A 26 -14.69 -2.68 1.79
N PRO A 27 -13.70 -3.58 1.67
CA PRO A 27 -13.98 -5.00 1.59
C PRO A 27 -14.56 -5.47 2.94
N ILE A 28 -15.78 -6.01 2.90
CA ILE A 28 -16.36 -6.78 4.01
C ILE A 28 -15.52 -8.06 4.14
N VAL A 29 -14.55 -8.08 5.06
CA VAL A 29 -13.81 -9.28 5.41
C VAL A 29 -14.70 -10.13 6.34
N PRO A 30 -15.03 -11.39 6.00
CA PRO A 30 -15.77 -12.26 6.90
C PRO A 30 -14.92 -12.59 8.14
N PRO A 31 -15.53 -12.72 9.35
CA PRO A 31 -14.79 -13.06 10.56
C PRO A 31 -14.26 -14.49 10.47
N PHE A 32 -12.93 -14.65 10.34
CA PHE A 32 -12.25 -15.92 10.59
C PHE A 32 -12.25 -16.19 12.11
N VAL A 33 -12.96 -17.24 12.52
CA VAL A 33 -12.89 -17.78 13.89
C VAL A 33 -11.86 -18.90 13.87
N MET A 34 -10.72 -18.71 14.53
CA MET A 34 -9.73 -19.75 14.80
C MET A 34 -9.73 -20.08 16.30
N ALA A 35 -9.62 -21.36 16.64
CA ALA A 35 -9.56 -21.87 18.00
C ALA A 35 -8.20 -21.60 18.65
N ASP A 36 -8.21 -21.20 19.92
CA ASP A 36 -7.01 -20.94 20.73
C ASP A 36 -6.20 -22.22 20.96
N THR A 37 -4.92 -22.18 20.58
CA THR A 37 -3.90 -23.09 21.10
C THR A 37 -2.79 -22.24 21.72
N ALA A 38 -2.62 -22.35 23.04
CA ALA A 38 -1.63 -21.62 23.81
C ALA A 38 -0.20 -22.07 23.48
N ALA A 39 0.61 -21.14 22.96
CA ALA A 39 2.06 -21.25 22.84
C ALA A 39 2.71 -20.07 23.58
N ALA A 40 3.92 -20.27 24.11
CA ALA A 40 4.66 -19.26 24.87
C ALA A 40 4.94 -18.00 24.02
N PRO A 41 4.94 -16.79 24.62
CA PRO A 41 5.14 -15.54 23.88
C PRO A 41 6.57 -15.40 23.36
N SER A 42 6.71 -15.15 22.06
CA SER A 42 7.98 -14.77 21.42
C SER A 42 8.37 -13.34 21.80
N PRO A 43 9.65 -13.05 22.11
CA PRO A 43 10.12 -11.71 22.45
C PRO A 43 9.99 -10.68 21.30
N LEU A 44 9.81 -11.12 20.05
CA LEU A 44 9.50 -10.23 18.92
C LEU A 44 8.03 -9.81 18.85
N ALA A 45 7.12 -10.51 19.55
CA ALA A 45 5.71 -10.15 19.60
C ALA A 45 5.47 -8.85 20.38
N GLY A 46 6.28 -8.56 21.41
CA GLY A 46 6.15 -7.36 22.25
C GLY A 46 6.40 -6.02 21.54
N LEU A 47 6.97 -6.02 20.31
CA LEU A 47 7.15 -4.79 19.52
C LEU A 47 5.84 -4.30 18.89
N PHE A 48 4.85 -5.18 18.73
CA PHE A 48 3.60 -4.89 17.99
C PHE A 48 2.33 -5.45 18.65
N ASP A 49 2.47 -6.20 19.74
CA ASP A 49 1.36 -6.84 20.44
C ASP A 49 1.30 -6.35 21.89
N ASN A 50 0.30 -5.51 22.17
CA ASN A 50 -0.01 -5.01 23.51
C ASN A 50 -1.17 -5.79 24.16
N THR A 51 -1.45 -7.02 23.71
CA THR A 51 -2.48 -7.84 24.34
C THR A 51 -1.89 -8.77 25.39
N GLU A 52 -1.92 -8.32 26.65
CA GLU A 52 -1.80 -9.24 27.79
C GLU A 52 -2.93 -10.27 27.73
N SER A 53 -2.55 -11.54 27.68
CA SER A 53 -3.46 -12.69 27.76
C SER A 53 -4.14 -12.71 29.14
N ALA A 54 -5.35 -12.17 29.22
CA ALA A 54 -6.19 -12.23 30.41
C ALA A 54 -7.02 -13.51 30.44
N ASP A 55 -6.94 -14.19 31.57
CA ASP A 55 -7.74 -15.35 31.93
C ASP A 55 -9.24 -15.02 31.84
N ASN A 56 -9.99 -15.91 31.21
CA ASN A 56 -11.31 -15.65 30.65
C ASN A 56 -12.36 -15.58 31.78
N THR A 57 -12.57 -14.41 32.38
CA THR A 57 -13.73 -14.12 33.23
C THR A 57 -14.42 -12.82 32.78
N ASN A 58 -15.68 -13.00 32.41
CA ASN A 58 -16.57 -12.03 31.81
C ASN A 58 -16.75 -10.78 32.71
N SER A 59 -16.07 -9.68 32.39
CA SER A 59 -16.35 -8.35 32.93
C SER A 59 -15.93 -7.30 31.91
N GLN A 60 -16.91 -6.68 31.26
CA GLN A 60 -16.74 -5.48 30.43
C GLN A 60 -16.21 -4.34 31.31
N THR A 61 -14.90 -4.31 31.50
CA THR A 61 -14.20 -3.12 31.93
C THR A 61 -13.60 -2.51 30.68
N ASN A 62 -13.97 -1.25 30.40
CA ASN A 62 -13.27 -0.41 29.42
C ASN A 62 -11.83 -0.27 29.90
N THR A 63 -10.98 -1.23 29.58
CA THR A 63 -9.53 -1.07 29.71
C THR A 63 -9.13 -0.04 28.67
N ALA A 64 -8.82 1.17 29.15
CA ALA A 64 -8.18 2.18 28.33
C ALA A 64 -6.90 1.56 27.77
N SER A 65 -6.88 1.30 26.47
CA SER A 65 -5.68 0.83 25.78
C SER A 65 -4.55 1.81 26.05
N GLU A 66 -3.40 1.29 26.48
CA GLU A 66 -2.22 2.14 26.65
C GLU A 66 -1.95 2.90 25.34
N PRO A 67 -1.68 4.20 25.42
CA PRO A 67 -1.45 5.01 24.22
C PRO A 67 -0.26 4.44 23.43
N GLU A 68 -0.46 4.23 22.12
CA GLU A 68 0.60 3.78 21.20
C GLU A 68 1.84 4.70 21.34
N LYS A 69 2.99 4.14 21.71
CA LYS A 69 4.25 4.90 21.87
C LYS A 69 4.64 5.51 20.51
N PRO A 70 4.88 6.82 20.36
CA PRO A 70 5.22 7.41 19.07
C PRO A 70 6.61 7.02 18.58
N LEU A 71 6.84 7.09 17.27
CA LEU A 71 8.18 7.06 16.68
C LEU A 71 8.91 8.35 17.04
N ARG A 72 10.09 8.25 17.67
CA ARG A 72 10.89 9.40 18.08
C ARG A 72 12.27 9.40 17.42
N PHE A 73 12.72 10.57 17.01
CA PHE A 73 14.07 10.81 16.52
C PHE A 73 14.48 12.26 16.77
N THR A 74 15.78 12.53 16.77
CA THR A 74 16.30 13.89 16.77
C THR A 74 16.91 14.24 15.43
N LEU A 75 16.83 15.52 15.06
CA LEU A 75 17.51 16.09 13.90
C LEU A 75 18.51 17.14 14.33
N GLN A 76 19.68 17.14 13.72
CA GLN A 76 20.68 18.18 13.87
C GLN A 76 21.19 18.65 12.53
N HIS A 77 21.13 19.96 12.25
CA HIS A 77 21.59 20.53 10.99
C HIS A 77 22.91 21.27 11.15
N ARG A 78 23.69 21.31 10.08
CA ARG A 78 24.87 22.17 9.93
C ARG A 78 24.80 22.87 8.58
N PHE A 79 24.78 24.19 8.59
CA PHE A 79 24.69 25.01 7.38
C PHE A 79 26.08 25.45 6.93
N ASN A 80 26.43 25.23 5.66
CA ASN A 80 27.68 25.65 5.04
C ASN A 80 28.93 25.25 5.83
N GLY A 81 28.93 24.06 6.44
CA GLY A 81 30.04 23.58 7.27
C GLY A 81 30.25 24.32 8.60
N GLY A 82 29.32 25.19 9.00
CA GLY A 82 29.38 25.97 10.24
C GLY A 82 29.20 25.15 11.52
N THR A 83 28.85 25.82 12.62
CA THR A 83 28.53 25.14 13.87
C THR A 83 27.17 24.43 13.77
N PRO A 84 27.02 23.21 14.30
CA PRO A 84 25.72 22.54 14.37
C PRO A 84 24.69 23.39 15.10
N VAL A 85 23.46 23.42 14.59
CA VAL A 85 22.32 24.01 15.32
C VAL A 85 21.89 23.08 16.46
N ALA A 86 21.01 23.58 17.33
CA ALA A 86 20.45 22.78 18.41
C ALA A 86 19.72 21.54 17.86
N LYS A 87 19.88 20.39 18.53
CA LYS A 87 19.13 19.18 18.22
C LYS A 87 17.63 19.41 18.45
N GLU A 88 16.80 19.03 17.49
CA GLU A 88 15.34 19.11 17.60
C GLU A 88 14.78 17.68 17.72
N MET A 89 13.95 17.42 18.75
CA MET A 89 13.24 16.16 18.90
C MET A 89 11.93 16.20 18.12
N LEU A 90 11.67 15.15 17.34
CA LEU A 90 10.46 14.98 16.56
C LEU A 90 9.77 13.68 16.97
N GLU A 91 8.44 13.74 17.00
CA GLU A 91 7.60 12.60 17.36
C GLU A 91 6.52 12.40 16.30
N ILE A 92 6.35 11.16 15.85
CA ILE A 92 5.32 10.77 14.90
C ILE A 92 4.49 9.65 15.53
N PRO A 93 3.25 9.92 15.94
CA PRO A 93 2.32 8.89 16.40
C PRO A 93 2.10 7.81 15.32
N PHE A 94 2.11 6.52 15.71
CA PHE A 94 1.98 5.42 14.75
C PHE A 94 0.65 5.41 13.99
N ASN A 95 -0.42 5.89 14.61
CA ASN A 95 -1.71 6.06 13.95
C ASN A 95 -1.66 7.03 12.75
N GLN A 96 -0.70 7.98 12.69
CA GLN A 96 -0.56 8.87 11.54
C GLN A 96 -0.01 8.12 10.31
N PHE A 97 0.81 7.09 10.49
CA PHE A 97 1.29 6.26 9.38
C PHE A 97 0.15 5.45 8.74
N LYS A 98 -0.87 5.07 9.52
CA LYS A 98 -2.06 4.36 9.00
C LYS A 98 -2.82 5.22 7.98
N ASN A 99 -2.88 6.53 8.22
CA ASN A 99 -3.61 7.46 7.36
C ASN A 99 -2.74 8.10 6.28
N ASN A 100 -1.43 8.21 6.53
CA ASN A 100 -0.47 8.79 5.60
C ASN A 100 0.89 8.07 5.73
N PRO A 101 1.19 7.10 4.84
CA PRO A 101 2.49 6.42 4.87
C PRO A 101 3.68 7.35 4.58
N LEU A 102 3.44 8.54 4.02
CA LEU A 102 4.45 9.55 3.71
C LEU A 102 4.65 10.59 4.83
N VAL A 103 3.99 10.44 5.98
CA VAL A 103 4.07 11.39 7.10
C VAL A 103 5.51 11.67 7.55
N PHE A 104 6.41 10.68 7.46
CA PHE A 104 7.82 10.88 7.76
C PHE A 104 8.48 11.90 6.82
N LEU A 105 8.21 11.83 5.51
CA LEU A 105 8.72 12.80 4.54
C LEU A 105 8.15 14.20 4.78
N GLN A 106 6.87 14.28 5.14
CA GLN A 106 6.22 15.55 5.50
C GLN A 106 6.91 16.19 6.71
N VAL A 107 7.13 15.44 7.79
CA VAL A 107 7.81 15.92 9.00
C VAL A 107 9.24 16.38 8.70
N LEU A 108 9.98 15.65 7.87
CA LEU A 108 11.30 16.08 7.41
C LEU A 108 11.24 17.37 6.59
N LYS A 109 10.31 17.49 5.63
CA LYS A 109 10.11 18.71 4.83
C LYS A 109 9.79 19.90 5.73
N ASP A 110 8.88 19.76 6.68
CA ASP A 110 8.44 20.87 7.53
C ASP A 110 9.59 21.37 8.41
N ASN A 111 10.34 20.43 8.99
CA ASN A 111 11.53 20.76 9.79
C ASN A 111 12.60 21.45 8.94
N PHE A 112 12.89 20.92 7.76
CA PHE A 112 13.90 21.47 6.85
C PHE A 112 13.49 22.86 6.31
N SER A 113 12.22 23.02 5.92
CA SER A 113 11.65 24.28 5.41
C SER A 113 11.70 25.39 6.44
N LYS A 114 11.44 25.09 7.72
CA LYS A 114 11.57 26.04 8.84
C LYS A 114 12.97 26.66 8.89
N HIS A 115 14.01 25.86 8.70
CA HIS A 115 15.39 26.35 8.75
C HIS A 115 15.83 27.05 7.46
N LEU A 116 15.37 26.59 6.29
CA LEU A 116 15.74 27.18 5.00
C LEU A 116 15.28 28.64 4.83
N LYS A 117 14.10 29.02 5.35
CA LYS A 117 13.50 30.35 5.14
C LYS A 117 14.42 31.53 5.51
N ASN A 118 15.34 31.31 6.45
CA ASN A 118 16.21 32.37 6.99
C ASN A 118 17.64 32.33 6.43
N GLN A 119 17.94 31.39 5.52
CA GLN A 119 19.29 31.19 5.00
C GLN A 119 19.47 31.81 3.62
N ARG A 120 20.67 32.33 3.36
CA ARG A 120 21.05 32.81 2.02
C ARG A 120 21.42 31.62 1.13
N LYS A 121 20.91 31.63 -0.09
CA LYS A 121 21.22 30.63 -1.13
C LYS A 121 22.36 31.12 -2.03
N PRO A 122 23.16 30.23 -2.64
CA PRO A 122 23.15 28.77 -2.48
C PRO A 122 23.69 28.35 -1.11
N LEU A 123 23.34 27.15 -0.65
CA LEU A 123 23.83 26.62 0.63
C LEU A 123 23.95 25.09 0.62
N THR A 124 24.75 24.57 1.55
CA THR A 124 24.82 23.15 1.87
C THR A 124 24.32 22.90 3.29
N ILE A 125 23.66 21.77 3.51
CA ILE A 125 23.13 21.35 4.81
C ILE A 125 23.53 19.91 5.07
N ASP A 126 24.32 19.69 6.12
CA ASP A 126 24.54 18.36 6.66
C ASP A 126 23.53 18.14 7.78
N THR A 127 22.67 17.14 7.64
CA THR A 127 21.70 16.76 8.67
C THR A 127 22.05 15.38 9.21
N GLU A 128 22.08 15.27 10.53
CA GLU A 128 22.15 13.99 11.23
C GLU A 128 20.80 13.69 11.89
N LEU A 129 20.32 12.47 11.68
CA LEU A 129 19.13 11.93 12.32
C LEU A 129 19.54 10.80 13.26
N GLU A 130 19.11 10.91 14.51
CA GLU A 130 19.39 9.94 15.58
C GLU A 130 18.07 9.37 16.10
N TRP A 131 17.90 8.04 16.01
CA TRP A 131 16.71 7.35 16.50
C TRP A 131 16.65 7.36 18.03
N VAL A 132 15.50 7.71 18.59
CA VAL A 132 15.28 7.69 20.05
C VAL A 132 14.35 6.52 20.36
N LEU A 133 14.95 5.34 20.54
CA LEU A 133 14.21 4.11 20.79
C LEU A 133 13.72 4.04 22.26
N PRO A 134 12.49 3.57 22.52
CA PRO A 134 12.07 3.18 23.86
C PRO A 134 13.04 2.15 24.48
N ALA A 135 13.18 2.13 25.81
CA ALA A 135 14.18 1.31 26.50
C ALA A 135 14.06 -0.19 26.18
N ASP A 136 12.82 -0.70 26.10
CA ASP A 136 12.47 -2.06 25.70
C ASP A 136 12.95 -2.38 24.27
N VAL A 137 12.75 -1.46 23.34
CA VAL A 137 13.20 -1.60 21.95
C VAL A 137 14.72 -1.48 21.86
N ALA A 138 15.31 -0.52 22.56
CA ALA A 138 16.75 -0.27 22.59
C ALA A 138 17.53 -1.45 23.18
N GLN A 139 16.94 -2.18 24.15
CA GLN A 139 17.53 -3.39 24.68
C GLN A 139 17.79 -4.41 23.57
N PHE A 140 16.80 -4.67 22.72
CA PHE A 140 16.92 -5.61 21.60
C PHE A 140 17.73 -5.04 20.42
N TRP A 141 17.38 -3.84 19.96
CA TRP A 141 17.94 -3.24 18.75
C TRP A 141 19.30 -2.59 18.95
N GLY A 142 19.57 -2.07 20.14
CA GLY A 142 20.80 -1.37 20.49
C GLY A 142 20.80 0.05 20.02
N GLN A 143 21.99 0.64 20.00
CA GLN A 143 22.17 1.95 19.39
C GLN A 143 22.23 1.79 17.87
N LEU A 144 21.15 2.17 17.20
CA LEU A 144 21.14 2.27 15.73
C LEU A 144 22.13 3.36 15.29
N PRO A 145 22.81 3.19 14.14
CA PRO A 145 23.68 4.22 13.65
C PRO A 145 22.88 5.43 13.16
N ASN A 146 23.50 6.60 13.22
CA ASN A 146 22.89 7.84 12.75
C ASN A 146 22.65 7.77 11.24
N VAL A 147 21.54 8.34 10.79
CA VAL A 147 21.26 8.57 9.38
C VAL A 147 21.81 9.94 9.01
N SER A 148 22.57 10.02 7.92
CA SER A 148 23.09 11.28 7.40
C SER A 148 22.33 11.72 6.16
N ILE A 149 22.09 13.03 6.02
CA ILE A 149 21.45 13.64 4.86
C ILE A 149 22.27 14.86 4.45
N ASN A 150 22.96 14.80 3.31
CA ASN A 150 23.69 15.93 2.74
C ASN A 150 22.82 16.59 1.68
N THR A 151 22.44 17.84 1.90
CA THR A 151 21.59 18.61 0.98
C THR A 151 22.36 19.77 0.38
N ARG A 152 22.19 19.99 -0.93
CA ARG A 152 22.69 21.16 -1.65
C ARG A 152 21.51 21.90 -2.23
N VAL A 153 21.44 23.21 -1.98
CA VAL A 153 20.39 24.09 -2.51
C VAL A 153 21.05 25.15 -3.39
N ASP A 154 20.57 25.28 -4.62
CA ASP A 154 21.08 26.23 -5.60
C ASP A 154 20.55 27.66 -5.36
N SER A 155 20.95 28.61 -6.19
CA SER A 155 20.51 30.01 -6.10
C SER A 155 19.00 30.19 -6.34
N ASN A 156 18.36 29.27 -7.06
CA ASN A 156 16.93 29.29 -7.36
C ASN A 156 16.10 28.60 -6.26
N GLY A 157 16.75 27.96 -5.29
CA GLY A 157 16.10 27.19 -4.23
C GLY A 157 15.83 25.74 -4.58
N ALA A 158 16.20 25.28 -5.79
CA ALA A 158 16.13 23.86 -6.10
C ALA A 158 17.21 23.12 -5.31
N GLY A 159 16.86 21.96 -4.76
CA GLY A 159 17.74 21.18 -3.92
C GLY A 159 17.86 19.72 -4.31
N ASN A 160 18.98 19.14 -3.93
CA ASN A 160 19.27 17.71 -4.03
C ASN A 160 19.83 17.22 -2.68
N SER A 161 19.27 16.14 -2.15
CA SER A 161 19.66 15.53 -0.88
C SER A 161 20.09 14.08 -1.08
N ASP A 162 21.30 13.75 -0.64
CA ASP A 162 21.79 12.38 -0.51
C ASP A 162 21.58 11.90 0.93
N LEU A 163 20.82 10.82 1.11
CA LEU A 163 20.57 10.19 2.40
C LEU A 163 21.34 8.87 2.52
N VAL A 164 21.94 8.61 3.68
CA VAL A 164 22.63 7.36 3.99
C VAL A 164 22.26 6.88 5.40
N PHE A 165 21.67 5.69 5.49
CA PHE A 165 21.55 4.91 6.71
C PHE A 165 22.56 3.77 6.61
N PRO A 166 23.71 3.84 7.31
CA PRO A 166 24.78 2.85 7.14
C PRO A 166 24.36 1.44 7.59
N PRO A 167 25.08 0.40 7.12
CA PRO A 167 24.87 -0.96 7.60
C PRO A 167 25.03 -1.07 9.12
N TYR A 168 24.25 -1.94 9.73
CA TYR A 168 24.26 -2.21 11.16
C TYR A 168 24.09 -3.70 11.40
N ARG A 169 24.97 -4.27 12.21
CA ARG A 169 24.88 -5.67 12.62
C ARG A 169 25.01 -5.76 14.14
N ARG A 170 24.06 -6.45 14.77
CA ARG A 170 24.08 -6.74 16.20
C ARG A 170 23.75 -8.21 16.44
N GLU A 171 24.57 -8.85 17.25
CA GLU A 171 24.22 -10.13 17.88
C GLU A 171 23.51 -9.80 19.20
N VAL A 172 22.32 -10.36 19.37
CA VAL A 172 21.52 -10.17 20.58
C VAL A 172 22.01 -11.20 21.62
N PRO A 173 22.40 -10.79 22.83
CA PRO A 173 22.81 -11.72 23.89
C PRO A 173 21.76 -12.78 24.19
N GLU A 174 22.17 -14.00 24.54
CA GLU A 174 21.25 -15.09 24.91
C GLU A 174 20.32 -14.71 26.07
N ILE A 175 20.84 -13.93 27.04
CA ILE A 175 20.06 -13.41 28.17
C ILE A 175 18.92 -12.46 27.76
N GLU A 176 18.97 -11.93 26.53
CA GLU A 176 17.96 -11.05 25.92
C GLU A 176 17.16 -11.78 24.82
N GLY A 177 17.28 -13.12 24.74
CA GLY A 177 16.56 -13.97 23.78
C GLY A 177 17.42 -14.54 22.66
N GLY A 178 18.66 -14.09 22.48
CA GLY A 178 19.53 -14.53 21.40
C GLY A 178 19.07 -14.04 20.02
N GLY A 179 19.98 -14.05 19.04
CA GLY A 179 19.65 -13.78 17.64
C GLY A 179 20.59 -12.82 16.93
N LEU A 180 20.18 -12.41 15.72
CA LEU A 180 20.93 -11.55 14.82
C LEU A 180 20.01 -10.46 14.27
N ILE A 181 20.48 -9.22 14.28
CA ILE A 181 19.91 -8.11 13.52
C ILE A 181 20.98 -7.69 12.52
N ASP A 182 20.67 -7.74 11.23
CA ASP A 182 21.62 -7.48 10.14
C ASP A 182 20.97 -6.59 9.08
N TRP A 183 21.09 -5.29 9.28
CA TRP A 183 20.71 -4.24 8.37
C TRP A 183 21.84 -3.95 7.39
N LYS A 184 21.58 -4.09 6.08
CA LYS A 184 22.61 -3.91 5.05
C LYS A 184 22.77 -2.46 4.59
N GLY A 185 21.98 -1.54 5.12
CA GLY A 185 22.01 -0.13 4.77
C GLY A 185 20.86 0.32 3.88
N LEU A 186 20.65 1.63 3.85
CA LEU A 186 19.76 2.33 2.91
C LEU A 186 20.47 3.56 2.37
N THR A 187 20.32 3.80 1.08
CA THR A 187 20.72 5.06 0.45
C THR A 187 19.51 5.69 -0.21
N GLY A 188 19.46 7.01 -0.22
CA GLY A 188 18.36 7.77 -0.79
C GLY A 188 18.86 8.98 -1.57
N GLN A 189 18.14 9.35 -2.60
CA GLN A 189 18.28 10.64 -3.28
C GLN A 189 16.92 11.32 -3.30
N PHE A 190 16.90 12.60 -2.95
CA PHE A 190 15.71 13.43 -3.03
C PHE A 190 16.03 14.66 -3.86
N THR A 191 15.14 15.05 -4.77
CA THR A 191 15.26 16.33 -5.47
C THR A 191 13.99 17.14 -5.27
N PHE A 192 14.12 18.44 -5.08
CA PHE A 192 12.99 19.32 -4.84
C PHE A 192 13.17 20.70 -5.46
N THR A 193 12.07 21.35 -5.80
CA THR A 193 12.02 22.78 -6.14
C THR A 193 11.94 23.64 -4.87
N ASP A 194 12.16 24.96 -4.97
CA ASP A 194 12.18 25.87 -3.81
C ASP A 194 11.00 25.75 -2.84
N GLN A 195 9.78 25.57 -3.36
CA GLN A 195 8.56 25.44 -2.57
C GLN A 195 8.12 23.97 -2.40
N PHE A 196 8.97 23.02 -2.80
CA PHE A 196 8.64 21.59 -2.87
C PHE A 196 7.41 21.29 -3.74
N ASP A 197 7.15 22.12 -4.77
CA ASP A 197 6.08 21.90 -5.75
C ASP A 197 6.25 20.60 -6.53
N ASN A 198 7.51 20.16 -6.70
CA ASN A 198 7.86 18.86 -7.19
C ASN A 198 8.93 18.28 -6.27
N LEU A 199 8.64 17.11 -5.69
CA LEU A 199 9.57 16.31 -4.91
C LEU A 199 9.73 14.97 -5.61
N THR A 200 10.97 14.56 -5.89
CA THR A 200 11.27 13.17 -6.25
C THR A 200 12.06 12.50 -5.14
N ALA A 201 11.84 11.21 -4.96
CA ALA A 201 12.56 10.36 -4.04
C ALA A 201 13.00 9.08 -4.76
N ALA A 202 14.22 8.62 -4.50
CA ALA A 202 14.73 7.34 -4.95
C ALA A 202 15.51 6.68 -3.80
N LEU A 203 15.01 5.58 -3.27
CA LEU A 203 15.56 4.84 -2.14
C LEU A 203 16.04 3.47 -2.60
N ASN A 204 17.21 3.06 -2.11
CA ASN A 204 17.78 1.74 -2.30
C ASN A 204 18.03 1.13 -0.92
N ILE A 205 17.27 0.08 -0.60
CA ILE A 205 17.44 -0.74 0.60
C ILE A 205 18.36 -1.89 0.20
N ALA A 206 19.55 -1.97 0.81
CA ALA A 206 20.52 -3.02 0.46
C ALA A 206 20.11 -4.41 0.98
N GLY A 207 19.20 -4.46 1.95
CA GLY A 207 18.63 -5.67 2.51
C GLY A 207 18.54 -5.63 4.03
N PHE A 208 17.82 -6.58 4.58
CA PHE A 208 17.61 -6.73 6.02
C PHE A 208 17.47 -8.21 6.35
N ARG A 209 18.03 -8.63 7.48
CA ARG A 209 17.84 -9.97 8.05
C ARG A 209 17.72 -9.86 9.56
N VAL A 210 16.73 -10.54 10.11
CA VAL A 210 16.61 -10.78 11.54
C VAL A 210 16.52 -12.27 11.78
N GLU A 211 17.22 -12.74 12.81
CA GLU A 211 17.12 -14.07 13.37
C GLU A 211 16.78 -13.91 14.85
N GLY A 212 15.79 -14.66 15.30
CA GLY A 212 15.35 -14.66 16.69
C GLY A 212 15.41 -16.06 17.29
N PRO A 213 14.90 -16.23 18.52
CA PRO A 213 14.70 -17.54 19.11
C PRO A 213 13.75 -18.41 18.26
N ASP A 214 13.71 -19.71 18.56
CA ASP A 214 12.80 -20.69 17.94
C ASP A 214 12.88 -20.80 16.41
N ASN A 215 14.09 -20.59 15.88
CA ASN A 215 14.37 -20.57 14.44
C ASN A 215 13.57 -19.50 13.67
N PHE A 216 13.13 -18.44 14.35
CA PHE A 216 12.55 -17.29 13.67
C PHE A 216 13.59 -16.66 12.74
N THR A 217 13.22 -16.46 11.49
CA THR A 217 14.02 -15.68 10.53
C THR A 217 13.10 -14.79 9.72
N ALA A 218 13.49 -13.55 9.50
CA ALA A 218 12.86 -12.64 8.56
C ALA A 218 13.93 -11.99 7.70
N SER A 219 13.71 -11.87 6.40
CA SER A 219 14.66 -11.23 5.50
C SER A 219 13.97 -10.47 4.38
N LEU A 220 14.59 -9.37 3.98
CA LEU A 220 14.22 -8.53 2.86
C LEU A 220 15.43 -8.44 1.93
N GLY A 221 15.23 -8.80 0.67
CA GLY A 221 16.23 -8.65 -0.38
C GLY A 221 16.49 -7.19 -0.72
N LYS A 222 17.49 -6.95 -1.58
CA LYS A 222 17.79 -5.60 -2.09
C LYS A 222 16.55 -5.04 -2.78
N SER A 223 15.98 -3.97 -2.23
CA SER A 223 14.72 -3.39 -2.69
C SER A 223 14.93 -1.95 -3.14
N THR A 224 14.11 -1.50 -4.08
CA THR A 224 14.15 -0.12 -4.56
C THR A 224 12.77 0.51 -4.50
N PHE A 225 12.73 1.78 -4.13
CA PHE A 225 11.54 2.61 -4.16
C PHE A 225 11.89 3.89 -4.90
N SER A 226 11.02 4.36 -5.78
CA SER A 226 11.10 5.71 -6.31
C SER A 226 9.72 6.32 -6.41
N GLY A 227 9.62 7.63 -6.28
CA GLY A 227 8.36 8.33 -6.43
C GLY A 227 8.56 9.78 -6.80
N ALA A 228 7.51 10.37 -7.38
CA ALA A 228 7.39 11.79 -7.64
C ALA A 228 6.09 12.29 -7.01
N PHE A 229 6.15 13.45 -6.38
CA PHE A 229 5.06 14.02 -5.60
C PHE A 229 4.89 15.48 -5.94
N ASP A 230 3.64 15.95 -5.92
CA ASP A 230 3.34 17.37 -6.12
C ASP A 230 3.49 18.20 -4.82
N ALA A 231 3.11 19.48 -4.88
CA ALA A 231 3.17 20.42 -3.75
C ALA A 231 2.41 19.92 -2.49
N ASN A 232 1.35 19.11 -2.69
CA ASN A 232 0.50 18.55 -1.65
C ASN A 232 0.95 17.14 -1.21
N PHE A 233 2.09 16.65 -1.73
CA PHE A 233 2.53 15.27 -1.61
C PHE A 233 1.58 14.24 -2.24
N GLU A 234 0.74 14.66 -3.19
CA GLU A 234 -0.02 13.70 -3.97
C GLU A 234 0.93 12.96 -4.91
N THR A 235 0.89 11.63 -4.88
CA THR A 235 1.76 10.78 -5.69
C THR A 235 1.41 10.95 -7.17
N THR A 236 2.40 11.31 -7.97
CA THR A 236 2.28 11.40 -9.44
C THR A 236 2.99 10.25 -10.14
N GLN A 237 4.06 9.73 -9.54
CA GLN A 237 4.76 8.53 -9.98
C GLN A 237 5.17 7.71 -8.76
N LEU A 238 5.15 6.39 -8.91
CA LEU A 238 5.62 5.44 -7.91
C LEU A 238 6.22 4.24 -8.64
N ALA A 239 7.38 3.77 -8.21
CA ALA A 239 7.91 2.48 -8.58
C ALA A 239 8.49 1.80 -7.35
N LEU A 240 8.02 0.61 -7.04
CA LEU A 240 8.50 -0.24 -5.96
C LEU A 240 8.91 -1.58 -6.56
N ASN A 241 10.12 -2.02 -6.24
CA ASN A 241 10.62 -3.35 -6.57
C ASN A 241 11.13 -4.01 -5.29
N LEU A 242 10.48 -5.10 -4.92
CA LEU A 242 10.83 -5.96 -3.80
C LEU A 242 11.08 -7.36 -4.37
N PRO A 243 12.36 -7.73 -4.62
CA PRO A 243 12.70 -9.01 -5.22
C PRO A 243 12.38 -10.19 -4.34
N THR A 244 12.63 -10.08 -3.03
CA THR A 244 12.36 -11.14 -2.06
C THR A 244 12.00 -10.55 -0.69
N PHE A 245 10.99 -11.14 -0.05
CA PHE A 245 10.75 -11.05 1.37
C PHE A 245 10.42 -12.44 1.88
N GLU A 246 11.16 -12.91 2.88
CA GLU A 246 10.96 -14.23 3.47
C GLU A 246 10.80 -14.09 4.98
N MET A 247 9.88 -14.85 5.55
CA MET A 247 9.72 -15.02 6.97
C MET A 247 9.53 -16.52 7.26
N ARG A 248 10.25 -17.05 8.24
CA ARG A 248 10.08 -18.41 8.74
C ARG A 248 10.01 -18.40 10.26
N GLU A 249 9.13 -19.22 10.81
CA GLU A 249 8.99 -19.45 12.24
C GLU A 249 8.55 -20.90 12.45
N GLN A 250 9.43 -21.73 13.01
CA GLN A 250 9.19 -23.17 13.14
C GLN A 250 8.84 -23.82 11.78
N ASP A 251 7.64 -24.41 11.65
CA ASP A 251 7.13 -25.02 10.41
C ASP A 251 6.39 -24.03 9.50
N ASN A 252 6.30 -22.75 9.91
CA ASN A 252 5.61 -21.72 9.16
C ASN A 252 6.57 -20.98 8.25
N GLN A 253 6.16 -20.77 6.99
CA GLN A 253 6.89 -19.94 6.03
C GLN A 253 5.93 -18.99 5.35
N PHE A 254 6.41 -17.77 5.14
CA PHE A 254 5.80 -16.79 4.25
C PHE A 254 6.90 -16.26 3.33
N ASN A 255 6.68 -16.32 2.03
CA ASN A 255 7.65 -15.83 1.05
C ASN A 255 6.93 -15.12 -0.09
N VAL A 256 7.44 -13.94 -0.43
CA VAL A 256 7.01 -13.11 -1.55
C VAL A 256 8.21 -12.83 -2.43
N GLN A 257 8.09 -13.13 -3.72
CA GLN A 257 9.14 -12.91 -4.70
C GLN A 257 8.65 -12.08 -5.87
N ALA A 258 9.56 -11.23 -6.37
CA ALA A 258 9.34 -10.34 -7.50
C ALA A 258 8.06 -9.51 -7.38
N LEU A 259 7.86 -8.87 -6.22
CA LEU A 259 6.81 -7.87 -6.05
C LEU A 259 7.23 -6.58 -6.75
N VAL A 260 6.41 -6.14 -7.70
CA VAL A 260 6.60 -4.89 -8.44
C VAL A 260 5.32 -4.09 -8.42
N LEU A 261 5.42 -2.80 -8.11
CA LEU A 261 4.33 -1.84 -8.23
C LEU A 261 4.86 -0.63 -9.01
N ASP A 262 4.25 -0.35 -10.15
CA ASP A 262 4.49 0.86 -10.92
C ASP A 262 3.18 1.65 -11.01
N PHE A 263 3.23 2.94 -10.73
CA PHE A 263 2.10 3.84 -10.86
C PHE A 263 2.57 5.14 -11.50
N ASN A 264 1.78 5.64 -12.45
CA ASN A 264 1.98 6.93 -13.07
C ASN A 264 0.62 7.59 -13.26
N SER A 265 0.44 8.80 -12.76
CA SER A 265 -0.74 9.61 -13.02
C SER A 265 -0.39 10.86 -13.79
N ASN A 266 -1.35 11.31 -14.60
CA ASN A 266 -1.27 12.58 -15.31
C ASN A 266 -2.59 13.32 -15.17
N LYS A 267 -2.52 14.66 -15.10
CA LYS A 267 -3.69 15.53 -15.16
C LYS A 267 -4.08 15.74 -16.63
N THR A 268 -5.37 15.60 -16.90
CA THR A 268 -6.00 16.02 -18.15
C THR A 268 -6.02 17.55 -18.27
N SER A 269 -6.44 18.09 -19.42
CA SER A 269 -6.60 19.55 -19.58
C SER A 269 -7.62 20.15 -18.63
N GLU A 270 -8.62 19.36 -18.21
CA GLU A 270 -9.66 19.76 -17.26
C GLU A 270 -9.26 19.49 -15.80
N GLY A 271 -8.05 18.97 -15.55
CA GLY A 271 -7.52 18.72 -14.21
C GLY A 271 -7.92 17.37 -13.60
N LEU A 272 -8.71 16.54 -14.28
CA LEU A 272 -8.98 15.15 -13.88
C LEU A 272 -7.68 14.35 -13.90
N GLU A 273 -7.38 13.60 -12.85
CA GLU A 273 -6.19 12.75 -12.80
C GLU A 273 -6.52 11.35 -13.31
N LEU A 274 -5.74 10.90 -14.28
CA LEU A 274 -5.83 9.55 -14.82
C LEU A 274 -4.53 8.81 -14.53
N GLY A 275 -4.68 7.62 -13.94
CA GLY A 275 -3.57 6.75 -13.56
C GLY A 275 -3.40 5.58 -14.51
N ARG A 276 -2.15 5.11 -14.63
CA ARG A 276 -1.80 3.76 -15.03
C ARG A 276 -1.10 3.09 -13.85
N THR A 277 -1.61 1.95 -13.42
CA THR A 277 -0.98 1.13 -12.38
C THR A 277 -0.64 -0.23 -12.93
N THR A 278 0.53 -0.75 -12.61
CA THR A 278 0.91 -2.14 -12.81
C THR A 278 1.34 -2.71 -11.48
N PHE A 279 0.72 -3.79 -11.06
CA PHE A 279 1.06 -4.54 -9.86
C PHE A 279 1.38 -5.98 -10.23
N LYS A 280 2.50 -6.53 -9.77
CA LYS A 280 2.92 -7.88 -10.06
C LYS A 280 3.47 -8.55 -8.81
N ILE A 281 3.19 -9.84 -8.68
CA ILE A 281 3.87 -10.74 -7.76
C ILE A 281 4.28 -11.97 -8.57
N GLY A 282 5.58 -12.26 -8.62
CA GLY A 282 6.08 -13.46 -9.30
C GLY A 282 5.73 -14.74 -8.54
N HIS A 283 5.93 -14.74 -7.23
CA HIS A 283 5.61 -15.87 -6.36
C HIS A 283 5.12 -15.38 -4.99
N LEU A 284 4.10 -16.02 -4.45
CA LEU A 284 3.69 -15.91 -3.06
C LEU A 284 3.41 -17.31 -2.54
N ASP A 285 4.11 -17.70 -1.48
CA ASP A 285 3.84 -18.94 -0.76
C ASP A 285 3.65 -18.67 0.72
N PHE A 286 2.66 -19.36 1.27
CA PHE A 286 2.42 -19.45 2.70
C PHE A 286 2.27 -20.93 3.05
N SER A 287 3.04 -21.39 4.01
CA SER A 287 2.88 -22.73 4.59
C SER A 287 2.71 -22.65 6.09
N GLU A 288 1.75 -23.40 6.61
CA GLU A 288 1.53 -23.60 8.04
C GLU A 288 1.23 -25.08 8.28
N ALA A 289 2.13 -25.75 9.00
CA ALA A 289 2.11 -27.19 9.26
C ALA A 289 1.86 -28.04 8.00
N SER A 290 0.62 -28.48 7.76
CA SER A 290 0.24 -29.34 6.63
C SER A 290 -0.50 -28.63 5.49
N SER A 291 -0.75 -27.33 5.64
CA SER A 291 -1.45 -26.53 4.63
C SER A 291 -0.46 -25.63 3.89
N THR A 292 -0.61 -25.56 2.57
CA THR A 292 0.22 -24.70 1.73
C THR A 292 -0.67 -23.97 0.75
N PHE A 293 -0.60 -22.65 0.79
CA PHE A 293 -1.14 -21.75 -0.22
C PHE A 293 0.00 -21.32 -1.13
N ARG A 294 -0.22 -21.37 -2.44
CA ARG A 294 0.74 -20.87 -3.43
C ARG A 294 0.03 -20.08 -4.51
N LEU A 295 0.62 -18.95 -4.88
CA LEU A 295 0.20 -18.12 -5.98
C LEU A 295 1.44 -17.77 -6.83
N ASP A 296 1.39 -18.10 -8.11
CA ASP A 296 2.42 -17.79 -9.10
C ASP A 296 1.87 -16.83 -10.15
N GLY A 297 2.65 -15.78 -10.45
CA GLY A 297 2.37 -14.86 -11.56
C GLY A 297 1.06 -14.10 -11.42
N LEU A 298 0.81 -13.47 -10.26
CA LEU A 298 -0.24 -12.45 -10.16
C LEU A 298 0.22 -11.19 -10.89
N ALA A 299 -0.59 -10.70 -11.81
CA ALA A 299 -0.38 -9.43 -12.46
C ALA A 299 -1.72 -8.69 -12.56
N MET A 300 -1.71 -7.39 -12.25
CA MET A 300 -2.83 -6.50 -12.41
C MET A 300 -2.35 -5.24 -13.12
N THR A 301 -3.09 -4.77 -14.12
CA THR A 301 -2.82 -3.51 -14.79
C THR A 301 -4.12 -2.71 -14.89
N THR A 302 -4.08 -1.44 -14.49
CA THR A 302 -5.14 -0.48 -14.72
C THR A 302 -4.63 0.65 -15.59
N ALA A 303 -5.48 1.19 -16.47
CA ALA A 303 -5.16 2.37 -17.26
C ALA A 303 -6.43 3.17 -17.54
N GLY A 304 -6.38 4.48 -17.31
CA GLY A 304 -7.41 5.43 -17.72
C GLY A 304 -6.95 6.29 -18.89
N GLU A 305 -7.82 6.51 -19.87
CA GLU A 305 -7.57 7.37 -21.02
C GLU A 305 -8.76 8.29 -21.29
N GLU A 306 -8.49 9.57 -21.54
CA GLU A 306 -9.50 10.53 -21.99
C GLU A 306 -9.53 10.62 -23.51
N GLN A 307 -10.73 10.57 -24.09
CA GLN A 307 -10.98 10.82 -25.50
C GLN A 307 -12.27 11.61 -25.65
N GLN A 308 -12.21 12.81 -26.23
CA GLN A 308 -13.40 13.63 -26.54
C GLN A 308 -14.33 13.89 -25.33
N GLY A 309 -13.76 14.12 -24.14
CA GLY A 309 -14.51 14.40 -22.92
C GLY A 309 -15.19 13.18 -22.29
N VAL A 310 -14.83 11.97 -22.72
CA VAL A 310 -15.17 10.73 -22.02
C VAL A 310 -13.91 9.97 -21.59
N ILE A 311 -14.02 9.22 -20.50
CA ILE A 311 -12.96 8.42 -19.94
C ILE A 311 -13.23 6.94 -20.17
N ASN A 312 -12.21 6.23 -20.61
CA ASN A 312 -12.20 4.77 -20.71
C ASN A 312 -11.18 4.24 -19.71
N TYR A 313 -11.60 3.28 -18.88
CA TYR A 313 -10.71 2.55 -17.98
C TYR A 313 -10.65 1.08 -18.38
N THR A 314 -9.45 0.53 -18.38
CA THR A 314 -9.22 -0.90 -18.54
C THR A 314 -8.57 -1.45 -17.28
N LEU A 315 -9.09 -2.58 -16.77
CA LEU A 315 -8.53 -3.39 -15.70
C LEU A 315 -8.22 -4.77 -16.28
N GLN A 316 -6.95 -5.17 -16.24
CA GLN A 316 -6.48 -6.50 -16.62
C GLN A 316 -5.93 -7.18 -15.38
N THR A 317 -6.33 -8.42 -15.16
CA THR A 317 -5.89 -9.25 -14.04
C THR A 317 -5.52 -10.63 -14.56
N GLN A 318 -4.40 -11.16 -14.11
CA GLN A 318 -3.91 -12.48 -14.43
C GLN A 318 -3.39 -13.15 -13.16
N VAL A 319 -3.69 -14.43 -13.00
CA VAL A 319 -3.06 -15.32 -12.03
C VAL A 319 -2.56 -16.52 -12.83
N GLY A 320 -1.24 -16.70 -12.87
CA GLY A 320 -0.60 -17.76 -13.63
C GLY A 320 -0.88 -19.15 -13.07
N ARG A 321 -0.85 -19.30 -11.75
CA ARG A 321 -1.24 -20.52 -11.03
C ARG A 321 -1.65 -20.17 -9.60
N LEU A 322 -2.78 -20.67 -9.15
CA LEU A 322 -3.25 -20.59 -7.77
C LEU A 322 -3.48 -22.00 -7.25
N LEU A 323 -2.72 -22.40 -6.23
CA LEU A 323 -2.90 -23.67 -5.54
C LEU A 323 -3.65 -23.42 -4.24
N LEU A 324 -4.92 -23.84 -4.22
CA LEU A 324 -5.75 -23.81 -3.02
C LEU A 324 -5.56 -25.09 -2.21
N PRO A 325 -5.32 -25.00 -0.90
CA PRO A 325 -5.16 -26.16 -0.06
C PRO A 325 -6.48 -26.94 0.11
N LYS A 326 -6.37 -28.24 0.43
CA LYS A 326 -7.52 -29.13 0.61
C LYS A 326 -8.50 -28.65 1.70
N GLU A 327 -7.98 -27.91 2.69
CA GLU A 327 -8.79 -27.32 3.76
C GLU A 327 -9.81 -26.30 3.20
N LEU A 328 -9.48 -25.60 2.11
CA LEU A 328 -10.38 -24.64 1.45
C LEU A 328 -11.27 -25.29 0.38
N THR A 329 -10.80 -26.34 -0.27
CA THR A 329 -11.52 -26.99 -1.37
C THR A 329 -12.42 -28.15 -0.91
N MET A 330 -12.30 -28.54 0.36
CA MET A 330 -13.03 -29.66 1.00
C MET A 330 -12.86 -31.02 0.31
N ALA A 331 -11.86 -31.17 -0.56
CA ALA A 331 -11.55 -32.42 -1.25
C ALA A 331 -10.04 -32.55 -1.51
N GLU A 332 -9.60 -32.14 -2.69
CA GLU A 332 -8.21 -32.22 -3.16
C GLU A 332 -7.68 -30.80 -3.42
N PRO A 333 -6.35 -30.58 -3.35
CA PRO A 333 -5.78 -29.30 -3.75
C PRO A 333 -6.26 -28.91 -5.15
N LEU A 334 -6.77 -27.68 -5.27
CA LEU A 334 -7.32 -27.17 -6.53
C LEU A 334 -6.34 -26.18 -7.13
N GLU A 335 -5.91 -26.48 -8.36
CA GLU A 335 -5.11 -25.59 -9.18
C GLU A 335 -6.01 -24.78 -10.12
N ILE A 336 -5.81 -23.46 -10.13
CA ILE A 336 -6.60 -22.52 -10.92
C ILE A 336 -5.67 -21.53 -11.63
N ASP A 337 -5.85 -21.36 -12.93
CA ASP A 337 -5.28 -20.23 -13.66
C ASP A 337 -6.41 -19.26 -14.02
N PHE A 338 -6.16 -17.96 -13.94
CA PHE A 338 -7.19 -16.94 -14.14
C PHE A 338 -6.67 -15.82 -15.05
N VAL A 339 -7.50 -15.39 -15.99
CA VAL A 339 -7.29 -14.16 -16.77
C VAL A 339 -8.63 -13.42 -16.84
N GLY A 340 -8.63 -12.14 -16.50
CA GLY A 340 -9.82 -11.29 -16.49
C GLY A 340 -9.50 -9.90 -17.01
N ASN A 341 -10.26 -9.43 -18.01
CA ASN A 341 -10.18 -8.09 -18.56
C ASN A 341 -11.56 -7.43 -18.45
N ILE A 342 -11.59 -6.25 -17.83
CA ILE A 342 -12.79 -5.44 -17.63
C ILE A 342 -12.51 -4.05 -18.20
N ASP A 343 -13.39 -3.57 -19.07
CA ASP A 343 -13.40 -2.20 -19.56
C ASP A 343 -14.60 -1.45 -19.00
N LEU A 344 -14.38 -0.23 -18.51
CA LEU A 344 -15.40 0.78 -18.24
C LEU A 344 -15.26 1.85 -19.33
N ARG A 345 -16.28 2.01 -20.16
CA ARG A 345 -16.21 2.90 -21.32
C ARG A 345 -17.19 4.05 -21.21
N SER A 346 -16.83 5.14 -21.87
CA SER A 346 -17.69 6.32 -22.02
C SER A 346 -18.13 6.94 -20.70
N LEU A 347 -17.26 6.99 -19.69
CA LEU A 347 -17.55 7.67 -18.44
C LEU A 347 -17.41 9.19 -18.64
N ASP A 348 -18.35 9.99 -18.13
CA ASP A 348 -18.31 11.44 -18.28
C ASP A 348 -17.14 12.05 -17.47
N ALA A 349 -16.24 12.78 -18.15
CA ALA A 349 -15.02 13.31 -17.53
C ALA A 349 -15.31 14.36 -16.45
N GLU A 350 -16.30 15.24 -16.66
CA GLU A 350 -16.69 16.24 -15.66
C GLU A 350 -17.29 15.58 -14.41
N ALA A 351 -18.12 14.55 -14.59
CA ALA A 351 -18.68 13.80 -13.48
C ALA A 351 -17.60 13.08 -12.68
N LEU A 352 -16.62 12.47 -13.34
CA LEU A 352 -15.47 11.86 -12.66
C LEU A 352 -14.62 12.90 -11.92
N LEU A 353 -14.39 14.08 -12.52
CA LEU A 353 -13.66 15.17 -11.87
C LEU A 353 -14.37 15.62 -10.60
N ALA A 354 -15.70 15.74 -10.64
CA ALA A 354 -16.51 16.09 -9.46
C ALA A 354 -16.39 15.03 -8.35
N LEU A 355 -16.43 13.73 -8.70
CA LEU A 355 -16.20 12.65 -7.74
C LEU A 355 -14.80 12.71 -7.14
N GLN A 356 -13.77 12.86 -7.96
CA GLN A 356 -12.39 12.94 -7.52
C GLN A 356 -12.16 14.14 -6.59
N THR A 357 -12.66 15.31 -6.96
CA THR A 357 -12.57 16.53 -6.15
C THR A 357 -13.23 16.32 -4.78
N THR A 358 -14.40 15.67 -4.77
CA THR A 358 -15.13 15.33 -3.54
C THR A 358 -14.32 14.37 -2.66
N ALA A 359 -13.74 13.33 -3.25
CA ALA A 359 -12.88 12.38 -2.53
C ALA A 359 -11.64 13.04 -1.93
N GLN A 360 -10.95 13.89 -2.70
CA GLN A 360 -9.76 14.63 -2.24
C GLN A 360 -10.09 15.57 -1.08
N GLN A 361 -11.25 16.24 -1.12
CA GLN A 361 -11.70 17.09 -0.01
C GLN A 361 -11.97 16.29 1.27
N MET A 362 -12.49 15.08 1.15
CA MET A 362 -12.77 14.20 2.29
C MET A 362 -11.52 13.59 2.89
N GLN A 363 -10.53 13.21 2.07
CA GLN A 363 -9.25 12.68 2.57
C GLN A 363 -8.49 13.69 3.45
N LYS A 364 -8.74 14.99 3.24
CA LYS A 364 -8.16 16.06 4.05
C LYS A 364 -8.87 16.24 5.41
N GLN A 365 -9.99 15.56 5.65
CA GLN A 365 -10.70 15.58 6.93
C GLN A 365 -10.07 14.56 7.90
N PRO A 366 -9.88 14.90 9.19
CA PRO A 366 -9.33 13.98 10.18
C PRO A 366 -10.25 12.77 10.48
N ASP A 367 -11.56 12.96 10.32
CA ASP A 367 -12.58 11.92 10.46
C ASP A 367 -13.17 11.63 9.08
N ASN A 368 -12.81 10.48 8.51
CA ASN A 368 -13.26 10.02 7.19
C ASN A 368 -14.37 8.96 7.30
N SER A 369 -14.96 8.75 8.48
CA SER A 369 -16.00 7.73 8.70
C SER A 369 -17.24 7.94 7.82
N MET A 370 -17.53 9.18 7.41
CA MET A 370 -18.64 9.51 6.51
C MET A 370 -18.28 9.50 5.02
N MET A 371 -17.01 9.25 4.66
CA MET A 371 -16.53 9.34 3.28
C MET A 371 -17.34 8.45 2.34
N GLY A 372 -17.57 7.19 2.70
CA GLY A 372 -18.34 6.25 1.87
C GLY A 372 -19.77 6.71 1.60
N MET A 373 -20.45 7.27 2.61
CA MET A 373 -21.82 7.76 2.47
C MET A 373 -21.89 9.01 1.59
N MET A 374 -20.95 9.94 1.74
CA MET A 374 -20.93 11.16 0.94
C MET A 374 -20.52 10.88 -0.52
N LEU A 375 -19.54 10.00 -0.75
CA LEU A 375 -19.21 9.57 -2.11
C LEU A 375 -20.39 8.87 -2.79
N LEU A 376 -21.12 8.01 -2.07
CA LEU A 376 -22.33 7.39 -2.59
C LEU A 376 -23.40 8.44 -2.95
N ALA A 377 -23.61 9.46 -2.10
CA ALA A 377 -24.53 10.55 -2.39
C ALA A 377 -24.11 11.32 -3.66
N GLN A 378 -22.82 11.63 -3.80
CA GLN A 378 -22.27 12.30 -4.97
C GLN A 378 -22.43 11.44 -6.25
N ILE A 379 -22.21 10.13 -6.16
CA ILE A 379 -22.45 9.21 -7.28
C ILE A 379 -23.92 9.27 -7.69
N ILE A 380 -24.86 9.18 -6.73
CA ILE A 380 -26.31 9.23 -6.99
C ILE A 380 -26.69 10.54 -7.71
N GLU A 381 -26.14 11.68 -7.27
CA GLU A 381 -26.36 12.98 -7.89
C GLU A 381 -25.83 13.04 -9.34
N LEU A 382 -24.70 12.38 -9.60
CA LEU A 382 -24.03 12.36 -10.90
C LEU A 382 -24.54 11.29 -11.86
N ILE A 383 -25.43 10.37 -11.43
CA ILE A 383 -26.00 9.33 -12.31
C ILE A 383 -26.50 9.93 -13.65
N PRO A 384 -27.30 11.02 -13.69
CA PRO A 384 -27.77 11.57 -14.96
C PRO A 384 -26.64 11.99 -15.90
N LYS A 385 -25.54 12.54 -15.37
CA LYS A 385 -24.36 12.91 -16.18
C LYS A 385 -23.69 11.67 -16.77
N PHE A 386 -23.49 10.63 -15.95
CA PHE A 386 -22.93 9.36 -16.45
C PHE A 386 -23.81 8.76 -17.54
N LEU A 387 -25.13 8.66 -17.31
CA LEU A 387 -26.07 8.08 -18.27
C LEU A 387 -26.12 8.84 -19.60
N ALA A 388 -25.89 10.15 -19.60
CA ALA A 388 -25.88 10.96 -20.82
C ALA A 388 -24.79 10.53 -21.82
N LYS A 389 -23.71 9.87 -21.35
CA LYS A 389 -22.60 9.38 -22.18
C LYS A 389 -22.72 7.89 -22.55
N SER A 390 -23.80 7.21 -22.16
CA SER A 390 -24.02 5.77 -22.41
C SER A 390 -22.88 4.90 -21.86
N PRO A 391 -22.70 4.86 -20.53
CA PRO A 391 -21.60 4.13 -19.94
C PRO A 391 -21.77 2.64 -20.21
N GLU A 392 -20.66 1.97 -20.52
CA GLU A 392 -20.61 0.53 -20.77
C GLU A 392 -19.62 -0.11 -19.80
N ILE A 393 -20.00 -1.27 -19.26
CA ILE A 393 -19.12 -2.17 -18.52
C ILE A 393 -18.98 -3.44 -19.35
N ALA A 394 -17.77 -3.76 -19.80
CA ALA A 394 -17.50 -4.93 -20.63
C ALA A 394 -16.44 -5.83 -19.98
N ILE A 395 -16.81 -7.06 -19.66
CA ILE A 395 -15.89 -8.16 -19.40
C ILE A 395 -15.47 -8.68 -20.78
N THR A 396 -14.34 -8.18 -21.29
CA THR A 396 -13.85 -8.52 -22.64
C THR A 396 -13.13 -9.86 -22.70
N GLN A 397 -12.70 -10.37 -21.54
CA GLN A 397 -12.16 -11.70 -21.38
C GLN A 397 -12.31 -12.13 -19.92
N LEU A 398 -12.87 -13.30 -19.68
CA LEU A 398 -12.80 -13.98 -18.39
C LEU A 398 -12.51 -15.44 -18.67
N SER A 399 -11.33 -15.92 -18.30
CA SER A 399 -10.90 -17.31 -18.48
C SER A 399 -10.46 -17.88 -17.14
N VAL A 400 -11.00 -19.03 -16.79
CA VAL A 400 -10.61 -19.81 -15.63
C VAL A 400 -10.26 -21.21 -16.11
N ASN A 401 -9.02 -21.63 -15.91
CA ASN A 401 -8.56 -22.98 -16.27
C ASN A 401 -8.35 -23.78 -14.99
N THR A 402 -8.82 -25.02 -14.99
CA THR A 402 -8.61 -25.99 -13.91
C THR A 402 -8.25 -27.34 -14.51
N PRO A 403 -7.67 -28.28 -13.74
CA PRO A 403 -7.44 -29.65 -14.20
C PRO A 403 -8.71 -30.37 -14.68
N LYS A 404 -9.89 -29.96 -14.21
CA LYS A 404 -11.17 -30.58 -14.59
C LYS A 404 -11.72 -30.01 -15.89
N GLY A 405 -11.35 -28.78 -16.26
CA GLY A 405 -11.83 -28.12 -17.47
C GLY A 405 -11.70 -26.61 -17.37
N ASN A 406 -12.15 -25.95 -18.44
CA ASN A 406 -12.00 -24.50 -18.59
C ASN A 406 -13.37 -23.81 -18.61
N PHE A 407 -13.42 -22.61 -18.08
CA PHE A 407 -14.53 -21.66 -18.18
C PHE A 407 -14.04 -20.43 -18.94
N GLN A 408 -14.78 -20.00 -19.95
CA GLN A 408 -14.51 -18.76 -20.68
C GLN A 408 -15.80 -17.96 -20.80
N SER A 409 -15.71 -16.65 -20.62
CA SER A 409 -16.85 -15.75 -20.70
C SER A 409 -16.44 -14.38 -21.25
N ASN A 410 -17.28 -13.84 -22.12
CA ASN A 410 -17.27 -12.44 -22.50
C ASN A 410 -18.66 -11.88 -22.22
N ALA A 411 -18.76 -10.73 -21.58
CA ALA A 411 -20.04 -10.11 -21.28
C ALA A 411 -19.96 -8.60 -21.37
N SER A 412 -21.02 -7.94 -21.82
CA SER A 412 -21.12 -6.49 -21.75
C SER A 412 -22.51 -6.07 -21.28
N VAL A 413 -22.52 -4.96 -20.55
CA VAL A 413 -23.73 -4.32 -20.05
C VAL A 413 -23.62 -2.83 -20.33
N SER A 414 -24.63 -2.27 -20.99
CA SER A 414 -24.73 -0.85 -21.29
C SER A 414 -26.16 -0.35 -21.09
N LEU A 415 -26.32 0.97 -21.04
CA LEU A 415 -27.62 1.63 -20.93
C LEU A 415 -27.87 2.50 -22.17
N ASP A 416 -29.01 2.30 -22.81
CA ASP A 416 -29.48 3.10 -23.93
C ASP A 416 -30.02 4.45 -23.41
N PRO A 417 -29.30 5.56 -23.60
CA PRO A 417 -29.67 6.86 -23.02
C PRO A 417 -31.03 7.34 -23.53
N THR A 418 -31.45 6.92 -24.73
CA THR A 418 -32.73 7.33 -25.33
C THR A 418 -33.94 6.69 -24.65
N LYS A 419 -33.72 5.57 -23.94
CA LYS A 419 -34.76 4.83 -23.22
C LYS A 419 -34.78 5.13 -21.73
N VAL A 420 -33.74 5.77 -21.20
CA VAL A 420 -33.70 6.21 -19.79
C VAL A 420 -34.67 7.38 -19.60
N LYS A 421 -35.90 7.08 -19.16
CA LYS A 421 -36.91 8.09 -18.83
C LYS A 421 -36.94 8.48 -17.35
N GLY A 422 -36.02 7.95 -16.54
CA GLY A 422 -35.88 8.20 -15.11
C GLY A 422 -34.97 7.17 -14.43
N LEU A 423 -34.67 7.39 -13.14
CA LEU A 423 -33.80 6.52 -12.33
C LEU A 423 -34.52 5.34 -11.65
N GLY A 424 -35.83 5.19 -11.87
CA GLY A 424 -36.60 4.08 -11.32
C GLY A 424 -36.19 2.74 -11.95
N ARG A 425 -36.21 1.66 -11.16
CA ARG A 425 -35.84 0.30 -11.59
C ARG A 425 -36.46 -0.11 -12.93
N ALA A 426 -37.75 0.14 -13.14
CA ALA A 426 -38.45 -0.20 -14.37
C ALA A 426 -37.90 0.55 -15.61
N ALA A 427 -37.58 1.84 -15.45
CA ALA A 427 -37.01 2.66 -16.52
C ALA A 427 -35.59 2.19 -16.89
N LEU A 428 -34.75 1.90 -15.88
CA LEU A 428 -33.40 1.40 -16.09
C LEU A 428 -33.40 0.02 -16.76
N LEU A 429 -34.27 -0.89 -16.30
CA LEU A 429 -34.42 -2.21 -16.92
C LEU A 429 -34.85 -2.11 -18.40
N SER A 430 -35.70 -1.15 -18.76
CA SER A 430 -36.09 -0.97 -20.17
C SER A 430 -34.97 -0.39 -21.07
N ALA A 431 -33.98 0.27 -20.46
CA ALA A 431 -32.82 0.84 -21.14
C ALA A 431 -31.61 -0.10 -21.15
N LEU A 432 -31.64 -1.16 -20.34
CA LEU A 432 -30.55 -2.11 -20.19
C LEU A 432 -30.34 -2.93 -21.47
N GLN A 433 -29.11 -2.93 -21.96
CA GLN A 433 -28.63 -3.84 -22.99
C GLN A 433 -27.57 -4.74 -22.37
N ALA A 434 -27.73 -6.05 -22.52
CA ALA A 434 -26.78 -7.02 -21.99
C ALA A 434 -26.52 -8.10 -23.04
N GLN A 435 -25.25 -8.47 -23.20
CA GLN A 435 -24.81 -9.56 -24.06
C GLN A 435 -23.84 -10.42 -23.26
N ALA A 436 -23.95 -11.73 -23.36
CA ALA A 436 -23.05 -12.66 -22.69
C ALA A 436 -22.84 -13.90 -23.55
N GLU A 437 -21.58 -14.26 -23.74
CA GLU A 437 -21.14 -15.50 -24.37
C GLU A 437 -20.36 -16.29 -23.34
N ILE A 438 -20.84 -17.49 -23.01
CA ILE A 438 -20.27 -18.32 -21.95
C ILE A 438 -19.97 -19.71 -22.53
N SER A 439 -18.76 -20.19 -22.30
CA SER A 439 -18.30 -21.52 -22.63
C SER A 439 -17.81 -22.22 -21.36
N ILE A 440 -18.39 -23.38 -21.05
CA ILE A 440 -18.08 -24.17 -19.84
C ILE A 440 -17.71 -25.58 -20.26
N GLY A 441 -16.55 -26.06 -19.81
CA GLY A 441 -16.13 -27.45 -20.01
C GLY A 441 -17.09 -28.43 -19.35
N LYS A 442 -17.46 -29.52 -20.05
CA LYS A 442 -18.47 -30.49 -19.60
C LYS A 442 -18.20 -31.08 -18.21
N ASN A 443 -16.93 -31.23 -17.84
CA ASN A 443 -16.51 -31.81 -16.56
C ASN A 443 -16.59 -30.81 -15.39
N LEU A 444 -16.93 -29.53 -15.65
CA LEU A 444 -17.22 -28.52 -14.63
C LEU A 444 -18.73 -28.41 -14.33
N LEU A 445 -19.57 -29.04 -15.15
CA LEU A 445 -21.03 -29.16 -14.97
C LEU A 445 -21.37 -30.47 -14.28
#